data_AF-A0A411YH22-F1
#
_entry.id   AF-A0A411YH22-F1
#
_cell.length_a   1.000
_cell.length_b   1.000
_cell.length_c   1.000
_cell.angle_alpha   90.00
_cell.angle_beta   90.00
_cell.angle_gamma   90.00
#
_symmetry.space_group_name_H-M   'P 1'
#
loop_
_entity.id
_entity.type
_entity.pdbx_description
1 polymer ?
#
loop_
_entity_poly.entity_id
_entity_poly.type
_entity_poly.pdbx_seq_one_letter_code
_entity_poly.pdbx_strand_id
1 'polypeptide(L)'
;MVAFIDDHKVELGVEPICAQLPIAPSTYYAYKRRPPSDRALRDEYLREQIQRVYDANFQVYGARKVWIELGREGIAVARCTARAAHARHGPARSASRQHGAHDHQPRPCRRADAA
;
A
#
# COMPACT_ATOMS: atom_id res chain seq x y z
N MET A 1 9.89 19.37 -0.26
CA MET A 1 11.15 19.96 -0.74
C MET A 1 11.48 19.52 -2.16
N VAL A 2 11.61 18.21 -2.44
CA VAL A 2 11.82 17.73 -3.82
C VAL A 2 10.63 18.04 -4.75
N ALA A 3 9.39 17.93 -4.24
CA ALA A 3 8.18 18.32 -5.00
C ALA A 3 8.24 19.77 -5.51
N PHE A 4 8.62 20.71 -4.64
CA PHE A 4 8.77 22.13 -5.01
C PHE A 4 9.79 22.34 -6.14
N ILE A 5 10.92 21.62 -6.11
CA ILE A 5 11.93 21.65 -7.18
C ILE A 5 11.33 21.06 -8.46
N ASP A 6 10.58 19.96 -8.37
CA ASP A 6 9.93 19.34 -9.53
C ASP A 6 8.89 20.24 -10.19
N ASP A 7 8.16 21.04 -9.41
CA ASP A 7 7.12 21.94 -9.90
C ASP A 7 7.71 23.17 -10.63
N HIS A 8 8.87 23.68 -10.18
CA HIS A 8 9.45 24.93 -10.70
C HIS A 8 10.68 24.74 -11.59
N LYS A 9 11.21 23.51 -11.76
CA LYS A 9 12.42 23.25 -12.55
C LYS A 9 12.31 23.63 -14.02
N VAL A 10 11.10 23.65 -14.58
CA VAL A 10 10.88 23.98 -16.01
C VAL A 10 11.10 25.47 -16.26
N GLU A 11 10.67 26.32 -15.33
CA GLU A 11 10.72 27.77 -15.46
C GLU A 11 12.05 28.35 -14.94
N LEU A 12 12.57 27.80 -13.84
CA LEU A 12 13.71 28.38 -13.13
C LEU A 12 15.00 27.54 -13.24
N GLY A 13 14.90 26.29 -13.68
CA GLY A 13 16.00 25.34 -13.63
C GLY A 13 16.28 24.81 -12.21
N VAL A 14 16.96 23.66 -12.12
CA VAL A 14 17.21 22.99 -10.82
C VAL A 14 18.28 23.73 -10.01
N GLU A 15 19.35 24.20 -10.66
CA GLU A 15 20.49 24.82 -9.97
C GLU A 15 20.13 26.15 -9.27
N PRO A 16 19.36 27.08 -9.87
CA PRO A 16 18.94 28.31 -9.19
C PRO A 16 18.05 28.05 -7.98
N ILE A 17 17.16 27.06 -8.04
CA ILE A 17 16.30 26.67 -6.91
C ILE A 17 17.14 26.04 -5.80
N CYS A 18 18.05 25.14 -6.16
CA CYS A 18 18.98 24.50 -5.22
C CYS A 18 19.98 25.49 -4.60
N ALA A 19 20.26 26.64 -5.22
CA ALA A 19 21.08 27.69 -4.61
C ALA A 19 20.35 28.43 -3.47
N GLN A 20 19.02 28.54 -3.53
CA GLN A 20 18.20 29.18 -2.50
C GLN A 20 17.74 28.22 -1.40
N LEU A 21 17.81 26.91 -1.66
CA LEU A 21 17.54 25.86 -0.68
C LEU A 21 18.87 25.31 -0.12
N PRO A 22 18.93 24.82 1.13
CA PRO A 22 20.12 24.14 1.65
C PRO A 22 20.28 22.72 1.07
N ILE A 23 20.21 22.56 -0.26
CA ILE A 23 20.31 21.28 -0.97
C ILE A 23 21.21 21.42 -2.19
N ALA A 24 22.23 20.56 -2.31
CA ALA A 24 23.04 20.48 -3.52
C ALA A 24 22.28 19.87 -4.71
N PRO A 25 22.48 20.36 -5.96
CA PRO A 25 21.85 19.78 -7.16
C PRO A 25 22.16 18.29 -7.35
N SER A 26 23.38 17.88 -6.99
CA SER A 26 23.79 16.46 -7.01
C SER A 26 22.92 15.59 -6.11
N THR A 27 22.52 16.09 -4.94
CA THR A 27 21.60 15.42 -4.02
C THR A 27 20.21 15.28 -4.61
N TYR A 28 19.70 16.30 -5.32
CA TYR A 28 18.42 16.21 -6.03
C TYR A 28 18.44 15.10 -7.09
N TYR A 29 19.44 15.10 -7.98
CA TYR A 29 19.54 14.08 -9.01
C TYR A 29 19.84 12.68 -8.44
N ALA A 30 20.63 12.58 -7.36
CA ALA A 30 20.85 11.32 -6.65
C ALA A 30 19.54 10.78 -6.05
N TYR A 31 18.72 11.64 -5.46
CA TYR A 31 17.40 11.27 -4.96
C TYR A 31 16.47 10.80 -6.08
N LYS A 32 16.40 11.53 -7.21
CA LYS A 32 15.54 11.18 -8.35
C LYS A 32 15.96 9.87 -9.04
N ARG A 33 17.24 9.53 -9.03
CA ARG A 33 17.77 8.28 -9.60
C ARG A 33 17.72 7.10 -8.64
N ARG A 34 17.41 7.32 -7.36
CA ARG A 34 17.46 6.27 -6.35
C ARG A 34 16.33 5.26 -6.62
N PRO A 35 16.62 3.97 -6.83
CA PRO A 35 15.58 2.97 -6.97
C PRO A 35 14.80 2.83 -5.65
N PRO A 36 13.53 2.42 -5.70
CA PRO A 36 12.77 2.10 -4.51
C PRO A 36 13.50 1.01 -3.72
N SER A 37 13.53 1.16 -2.39
CA SER A 37 14.09 0.12 -1.52
C SER A 37 13.23 -1.15 -1.56
N ASP A 38 13.82 -2.32 -1.30
CA ASP A 38 13.08 -3.59 -1.19
C ASP A 38 11.89 -3.52 -0.24
N ARG A 39 12.02 -2.72 0.82
CA ARG A 39 10.92 -2.45 1.76
C ARG A 39 9.78 -1.68 1.10
N ALA A 40 10.10 -0.67 0.29
CA ALA A 40 9.09 0.11 -0.43
C ALA A 40 8.36 -0.76 -1.47
N LEU A 41 9.09 -1.60 -2.20
CA LEU A 41 8.52 -2.59 -3.12
C LEU A 41 7.60 -3.58 -2.40
N ARG A 42 8.03 -4.07 -1.23
CA ARG A 42 7.21 -4.97 -0.41
C ARG A 42 5.96 -4.29 0.13
N ASP A 43 6.07 -3.04 0.56
CA ASP A 43 4.92 -2.26 1.04
C ASP A 43 3.93 -1.94 -0.09
N GLU A 44 4.42 -1.70 -1.31
CA GLU A 44 3.60 -1.58 -2.53
C GLU A 44 2.86 -2.88 -2.85
N TYR A 45 3.57 -4.01 -2.89
CA TYR A 45 2.94 -5.31 -3.08
C TYR A 45 1.86 -5.59 -2.03
N LEU A 46 2.17 -5.34 -0.75
CA LEU A 46 1.21 -5.55 0.34
C LEU A 46 -0.01 -4.64 0.24
N ARG A 47 0.18 -3.40 -0.23
CA ARG A 47 -0.93 -2.47 -0.48
C ARG A 47 -1.89 -3.03 -1.52
N GLU A 48 -1.39 -3.51 -2.65
CA GLU A 48 -2.22 -4.07 -3.72
C GLU A 48 -3.02 -5.29 -3.24
N GLN A 49 -2.39 -6.19 -2.48
CA GLN A 49 -3.08 -7.37 -1.96
C GLN A 49 -4.15 -7.01 -0.92
N ILE A 50 -3.87 -6.04 -0.04
CA ILE A 50 -4.85 -5.53 0.93
C ILE A 50 -6.06 -4.92 0.21
N GLN A 51 -5.82 -4.12 -0.83
CA GLN A 51 -6.88 -3.48 -1.61
C GLN A 51 -7.73 -4.53 -2.35
N ARG A 52 -7.09 -5.49 -3.02
CA ARG A 52 -7.78 -6.60 -3.70
C ARG A 52 -8.70 -7.37 -2.75
N VAL A 53 -8.19 -7.75 -1.57
CA VAL A 53 -9.00 -8.47 -0.57
C VAL A 53 -10.13 -7.60 -0.03
N TYR A 54 -9.90 -6.30 0.16
CA TYR A 54 -10.92 -5.39 0.64
C TYR A 54 -12.07 -5.24 -0.37
N ASP A 55 -11.76 -5.00 -1.64
CA ASP A 55 -12.75 -4.81 -2.69
C ASP A 55 -13.50 -6.12 -2.98
N ALA A 56 -12.81 -7.26 -2.97
CA ALA A 56 -13.45 -8.57 -3.12
C ALA A 56 -14.43 -8.92 -1.98
N ASN A 57 -14.29 -8.29 -0.81
CA ASN A 57 -15.16 -8.53 0.35
C ASN A 57 -16.12 -7.36 0.62
N PHE A 58 -16.53 -6.65 -0.44
CA PHE A 58 -17.49 -5.53 -0.39
C PHE A 58 -17.12 -4.48 0.64
N GLN A 59 -15.81 -4.26 0.86
CA GLN A 59 -15.34 -3.18 1.71
C GLN A 59 -15.72 -3.35 3.21
N VAL A 60 -16.20 -4.53 3.60
CA VAL A 60 -16.63 -4.84 4.98
C VAL A 60 -15.46 -5.28 5.86
N TYR A 61 -14.39 -5.78 5.24
CA TYR A 61 -13.27 -6.37 5.98
C TYR A 61 -12.34 -5.29 6.51
N GLY A 62 -12.33 -5.09 7.83
CA GLY A 62 -11.28 -4.32 8.49
C GLY A 62 -9.94 -5.08 8.56
N ALA A 63 -8.87 -4.37 8.94
CA ALA A 63 -7.49 -4.87 9.03
C ALA A 63 -7.31 -6.31 9.57
N ARG A 64 -8.05 -6.70 10.61
CA ARG A 64 -7.94 -8.05 11.19
C ARG A 64 -8.44 -9.14 10.23
N LYS A 65 -9.58 -8.92 9.57
CA LYS A 65 -10.16 -9.89 8.63
C LYS A 65 -9.31 -9.98 7.37
N VAL A 66 -8.81 -8.84 6.88
CA VAL A 66 -7.87 -8.80 5.76
C VAL A 66 -6.59 -9.58 6.08
N TRP A 67 -6.01 -9.40 7.28
CA TRP A 67 -4.81 -10.15 7.68
C TRP A 67 -5.03 -11.68 7.70
N ILE A 68 -6.17 -12.14 8.21
CA ILE A 68 -6.52 -13.57 8.21
C ILE A 68 -6.64 -14.08 6.76
N GLU A 69 -7.27 -13.29 5.88
CA GLU A 69 -7.47 -13.68 4.49
C GLU A 69 -6.16 -13.72 3.70
N LEU A 70 -5.28 -12.74 3.88
CA LEU A 70 -3.93 -12.76 3.31
C LEU A 70 -3.14 -14.00 3.75
N GLY A 71 -3.27 -14.40 5.03
CA GLY A 71 -2.66 -15.63 5.53
C GLY A 71 -3.22 -16.90 4.86
N ARG A 72 -4.50 -16.93 4.49
CA ARG A 72 -5.11 -18.04 3.76
C ARG A 72 -4.65 -18.13 2.31
N GLU A 73 -4.31 -17.00 1.71
CA GLU A 73 -3.75 -16.92 0.36
C GLU A 73 -2.23 -17.18 0.35
N GLY A 74 -1.61 -17.46 1.50
CA GLY A 74 -0.19 -17.78 1.63
C GLY A 74 0.73 -16.58 1.80
N ILE A 75 0.18 -15.37 1.97
CA ILE A 75 0.96 -14.14 2.13
C ILE A 75 1.30 -13.95 3.62
N ALA A 76 2.48 -14.41 4.01
CA ALA A 76 2.96 -14.33 5.40
C ALA A 76 3.33 -12.89 5.80
N VAL A 77 2.47 -12.27 6.61
CA VAL A 77 2.64 -10.89 7.11
C VAL A 77 2.34 -10.84 8.59
N ALA A 78 3.18 -10.13 9.35
CA ALA A 78 2.92 -9.87 10.75
C ALA A 78 1.64 -9.03 10.93
N ARG A 79 0.83 -9.36 11.94
CA ARG A 79 -0.44 -8.65 12.21
C ARG A 79 -0.24 -7.14 12.37
N CYS A 80 0.86 -6.71 12.97
CA CYS A 80 1.21 -5.30 13.11
C CYS A 80 1.43 -4.62 11.75
N THR A 81 2.16 -5.28 10.83
CA THR A 81 2.40 -4.80 9.47
C THR A 81 1.12 -4.74 8.66
N ALA A 82 0.29 -5.78 8.69
CA ALA A 82 -1.00 -5.77 7.99
C ALA A 82 -1.92 -4.65 8.52
N ARG A 83 -1.96 -4.45 9.84
CA ARG A 83 -2.70 -3.34 10.46
C ARG A 83 -2.15 -1.98 10.04
N ALA A 84 -0.83 -1.81 10.02
CA ALA A 84 -0.18 -0.57 9.62
C ALA A 84 -0.40 -0.27 8.13
N ALA A 85 -0.24 -1.27 7.26
CA ALA A 85 -0.46 -1.14 5.83
C ALA A 85 -1.92 -0.83 5.51
N HIS A 86 -2.89 -1.50 6.16
CA HIS A 86 -4.30 -1.18 6.03
C HIS A 86 -4.67 0.20 6.59
N ALA A 87 -3.98 0.71 7.61
CA ALA A 87 -4.21 2.07 8.12
C ALA A 87 -3.58 3.16 7.25
N ARG A 88 -2.42 2.89 6.63
CA ARG A 88 -1.70 3.85 5.78
C ARG A 88 -2.21 3.90 4.35
N HIS A 89 -2.66 2.76 3.85
CA HIS A 89 -2.97 2.57 2.43
C HIS A 89 -4.31 1.88 2.20
N GLY A 90 -4.94 1.35 3.25
CA GLY A 90 -6.27 0.81 3.13
C GLY A 90 -7.31 1.93 3.09
N PRO A 91 -8.50 1.62 2.58
CA PRO A 91 -9.62 2.54 2.50
C PRO A 91 -10.04 3.03 3.89
N ALA A 92 -10.52 4.28 3.93
CA ALA A 92 -10.91 4.94 5.17
C ALA A 92 -11.84 4.04 5.99
N ARG A 93 -11.70 4.08 7.33
CA ARG A 93 -12.65 3.40 8.23
C ARG A 93 -14.05 3.91 7.93
N SER A 94 -14.84 3.15 7.18
CA SER A 94 -16.26 3.40 7.07
C SER A 94 -16.87 3.18 8.45
N ALA A 95 -17.30 4.28 9.08
CA ALA A 95 -18.08 4.26 10.30
C ALA A 95 -19.50 3.80 9.96
N SER A 96 -19.67 2.56 9.50
CA SER A 96 -20.97 1.98 9.24
C SER A 96 -20.99 0.54 9.73
N ARG A 97 -21.44 0.37 10.98
CA ARG A 97 -21.99 -0.89 11.46
C ARG A 97 -23.29 -1.14 10.70
N GLN A 98 -23.21 -1.81 9.55
CA GLN A 98 -24.39 -2.43 8.96
C GLN A 98 -24.22 -3.94 9.13
N HIS A 99 -24.99 -4.52 10.05
CA HIS A 99 -25.30 -5.95 10.02
C HIS A 99 -26.19 -6.17 8.79
N GLY A 100 -25.59 -6.30 7.62
CA GLY A 100 -26.25 -6.79 6.42
C GLY A 100 -26.02 -8.29 6.33
N ALA A 101 -27.09 -9.06 6.11
CA ALA A 101 -27.03 -10.50 5.88
C ALA A 101 -26.05 -10.79 4.73
N HIS A 102 -24.87 -11.30 5.06
CA HIS A 102 -23.92 -11.73 4.05
C HIS A 102 -24.35 -13.09 3.57
N ASP A 103 -24.63 -13.18 2.27
CA ASP A 103 -24.68 -14.42 1.52
C ASP A 103 -23.31 -15.11 1.72
N HIS A 104 -23.29 -16.03 2.69
CA HIS A 104 -22.12 -16.82 3.00
C HIS A 104 -22.04 -17.86 1.89
N GLN A 105 -21.47 -17.50 0.74
CA GLN A 105 -21.18 -18.52 -0.24
C GLN A 105 -20.20 -19.49 0.42
N PRO A 106 -20.60 -20.75 0.71
CA PRO A 106 -19.70 -21.69 1.33
C PRO A 106 -18.58 -21.95 0.32
N ARG A 107 -17.34 -21.70 0.76
CA ARG A 107 -16.18 -21.99 -0.09
C ARG A 107 -16.18 -23.49 -0.39
N PRO A 108 -15.99 -23.90 -1.66
CA PRO A 108 -15.81 -25.30 -1.96
C PRO A 108 -14.62 -25.80 -1.15
N CYS A 109 -14.87 -26.79 -0.30
CA CYS A 109 -13.83 -27.59 0.31
C CYS A 109 -12.92 -28.08 -0.82
N ARG A 110 -11.68 -27.57 -0.88
CA ARG A 110 -10.66 -28.12 -1.78
C ARG A 110 -10.63 -29.62 -1.53
N ARG A 111 -11.14 -30.40 -2.48
CA ARG A 111 -10.79 -31.81 -2.57
C ARG A 111 -9.27 -31.85 -2.64
N ALA A 112 -8.67 -32.47 -1.64
CA ALA A 112 -7.32 -32.96 -1.74
C ALA A 112 -7.37 -34.06 -2.80
N ASP A 113 -7.05 -33.72 -4.04
CA ASP A 113 -6.76 -34.75 -5.03
C ASP A 113 -5.30 -35.16 -4.80
N ALA A 114 -5.21 -36.29 -4.09
CA ALA A 114 -4.06 -37.15 -4.04
C ALA A 114 -3.83 -37.75 -5.44
N ALA A 115 -2.60 -37.64 -5.95
CA ALA A 115 -1.93 -38.61 -6.81
C ALA A 115 -0.44 -38.27 -6.85
#